data_AF-A0A0U5MCN2-F1
#
_entry.id   AF-A0A0U5MCN2-F1
#
_cell.length_a   1.000
_cell.length_b   1.000
_cell.length_c   1.000
_cell.angle_alpha   90.00
_cell.angle_beta   90.00
_cell.angle_gamma   90.00
#
_symmetry.space_group_name_H-M   'P 1'
#
loop_
_entity.id
_entity.type
_entity.pdbx_description
1 polymer ?
#
loop_
_entity_poly.entity_id
_entity_poly.type
_entity_poly.pdbx_seq_one_letter_code
_entity_poly.pdbx_strand_id
1 'polypeptide(L)'
;MSANEEEWVTIPGYEGYYEFSSKGRCRALRRTIKHPNGVTRIMPQKMLKRGRAGRYKTPLYRLCKGGVSRCVYVTTLWRLTFGAPLEEVSPWK
;
A
#
# COMPACT_ATOMS: atom_id res chain seq x y z
N MET A 1 -9.95 -18.68 18.87
CA MET A 1 -8.99 -17.90 18.05
C MET A 1 -9.28 -16.44 18.30
N SER A 2 -8.32 -15.70 18.84
CA SER A 2 -8.51 -14.33 19.30
C SER A 2 -8.86 -13.40 18.14
N ALA A 3 -10.06 -12.81 18.17
CA ALA A 3 -10.59 -11.86 17.17
C ALA A 3 -9.83 -10.52 17.06
N ASN A 4 -8.55 -10.49 17.44
CA ASN A 4 -7.75 -9.29 17.55
C ASN A 4 -6.45 -9.33 16.74
N GLU A 5 -6.18 -10.44 16.06
CA GLU A 5 -5.02 -10.58 15.16
C GLU A 5 -5.22 -9.67 13.94
N GLU A 6 -4.24 -8.81 13.71
CA GLU A 6 -4.21 -7.93 12.54
C GLU A 6 -3.64 -8.74 11.38
N GLU A 7 -4.51 -9.11 10.43
CA GLU A 7 -4.10 -9.78 9.19
C GLU A 7 -3.40 -8.78 8.28
N TRP A 8 -2.32 -9.22 7.63
CA TRP A 8 -1.55 -8.41 6.69
C TRP A 8 -1.53 -9.09 5.33
N VAL A 9 -1.97 -8.36 4.30
CA VAL A 9 -2.08 -8.85 2.92
C VAL A 9 -1.28 -7.96 1.99
N THR A 10 -0.59 -8.54 1.01
CA THR A 10 0.13 -7.79 -0.02
C THR A 10 -0.85 -6.99 -0.88
N ILE A 11 -0.55 -5.72 -1.14
CA ILE A 11 -1.42 -4.89 -1.98
C ILE A 11 -1.25 -5.32 -3.45
N PRO A 12 -2.32 -5.71 -4.16
CA PRO A 12 -2.25 -6.05 -5.58
C PRO A 12 -1.66 -4.91 -6.41
N GLY A 13 -0.74 -5.24 -7.32
CA GLY A 13 0.04 -4.30 -8.11
C GLY A 13 1.23 -3.68 -7.37
N TYR A 14 1.45 -4.02 -6.10
CA TYR A 14 2.56 -3.55 -5.25
C TYR A 14 3.26 -4.69 -4.51
N GLU A 15 3.28 -5.88 -5.12
CA GLU A 15 3.88 -7.11 -4.59
C GLU A 15 5.37 -6.89 -4.28
N GLY A 16 5.80 -7.21 -3.05
CA GLY A 16 7.17 -6.96 -2.57
C GLY A 16 7.47 -5.50 -2.21
N TYR A 17 6.51 -4.59 -2.36
CA TYR A 17 6.64 -3.18 -1.97
C TYR A 17 5.88 -2.86 -0.69
N TYR A 18 4.61 -3.26 -0.60
CA TYR A 18 3.73 -2.84 0.48
C TYR A 18 2.73 -3.93 0.89
N GLU A 19 2.37 -3.91 2.17
CA GLU A 19 1.30 -4.73 2.72
C GLU A 19 0.30 -3.84 3.46
N PHE A 20 -0.96 -4.25 3.41
CA PHE A 20 -2.09 -3.59 4.04
C PHE A 20 -2.71 -4.48 5.09
N SER A 21 -3.08 -3.89 6.21
CA SER A 21 -3.64 -4.62 7.33
C SER A 21 -5.17 -4.56 7.36
N SER A 22 -5.80 -5.58 7.95
CA SER A 22 -7.25 -5.60 8.16
C SER A 22 -7.75 -4.41 9.00
N LYS A 23 -6.86 -3.79 9.80
CA LYS A 23 -7.12 -2.59 10.61
C LYS A 23 -6.83 -1.26 9.87
N GLY A 24 -6.59 -1.31 8.56
CA GLY A 24 -6.41 -0.12 7.73
C GLY A 24 -5.03 0.53 7.81
N ARG A 25 -4.00 -0.23 8.23
CA ARG A 25 -2.61 0.22 8.30
C ARG A 25 -1.85 -0.24 7.07
N CYS A 26 -0.83 0.52 6.66
CA CYS A 26 0.03 0.14 5.54
C CYS A 26 1.50 0.15 5.97
N ARG A 27 2.21 -0.94 5.67
CA ARG A 27 3.65 -1.07 5.91
C ARG A 27 4.39 -1.25 4.60
N ALA A 28 5.54 -0.59 4.49
CA ALA A 28 6.49 -0.83 3.41
C ALA A 28 7.36 -2.03 3.78
N LEU A 29 7.58 -2.92 2.83
CA LEU A 29 8.48 -4.06 2.98
C LEU A 29 9.94 -3.64 2.75
N ARG A 30 10.86 -4.37 3.39
CA ARG A 30 12.29 -4.19 3.14
C ARG A 30 12.59 -4.59 1.70
N ARG A 31 13.21 -3.69 0.94
CA ARG A 31 13.58 -3.94 -0.46
C ARG A 31 14.83 -3.19 -0.85
N THR A 32 15.58 -3.72 -1.80
CA THR A 32 16.73 -3.02 -2.39
C THR A 32 16.30 -2.40 -3.71
N ILE A 33 16.49 -1.09 -3.85
CA ILE A 33 16.17 -0.35 -5.07
C ILE A 33 17.48 0.05 -5.75
N LYS A 34 17.62 -0.27 -7.03
CA LYS A 34 18.70 0.25 -7.89
C LYS A 34 18.23 1.57 -8.50
N HIS A 35 18.97 2.64 -8.26
CA HIS A 35 18.74 3.91 -8.92
C HIS A 35 19.38 3.92 -10.32
N PRO A 36 18.89 4.76 -11.26
CA PRO A 36 19.48 4.88 -12.60
C PRO A 36 20.95 5.30 -12.60
N ASN A 37 21.40 5.98 -11.55
CA ASN A 37 22.80 6.38 -11.34
C ASN A 37 23.70 5.24 -10.81
N GLY A 38 23.23 3.99 -10.82
CA GLY A 38 23.98 2.81 -10.36
C GLY A 38 23.99 2.60 -8.84
N VAL A 39 23.51 3.57 -8.05
CA VAL A 39 23.50 3.48 -6.59
C VAL A 39 22.37 2.56 -6.11
N THR A 40 22.71 1.54 -5.32
CA THR A 40 21.73 0.70 -4.62
C THR A 40 21.36 1.31 -3.28
N ARG A 41 20.06 1.41 -2.99
CA ARG A 41 19.56 1.83 -1.68
C ARG A 41 18.70 0.73 -1.06
N ILE A 42 19.03 0.36 0.18
CA ILE A 42 18.18 -0.51 0.99
C ILE A 42 17.08 0.34 1.60
N MET A 43 15.84 0.06 1.24
CA MET A 43 14.67 0.61 1.90
C MET A 43 14.32 -0.30 3.08
N PRO A 44 14.38 0.20 4.32
CA PRO A 44 13.99 -0.60 5.48
C PRO A 44 12.47 -0.80 5.50
N GLN A 45 12.05 -1.89 6.13
CA GLN A 45 10.64 -2.07 6.46
C GLN A 45 10.21 -0.97 7.44
N LYS A 46 9.05 -0.34 7.17
CA LYS A 46 8.51 0.70 8.06
C LYS A 46 7.01 0.83 7.93
N MET A 47 6.37 1.28 9.01
CA MET A 47 4.97 1.72 8.96
C MET A 47 4.87 3.02 8.16
N LEU A 48 3.95 3.10 7.21
CA LEU A 48 3.72 4.34 6.47
C LEU A 48 2.91 5.33 7.32
N LYS A 49 3.24 6.62 7.16
CA LYS A 49 2.43 7.70 7.72
C LYS A 49 1.19 7.90 6.85
N ARG A 50 0.02 7.93 7.48
CA ARG A 50 -1.25 8.26 6.82
C ARG A 50 -1.26 9.72 6.41
N GLY A 51 -1.57 9.97 5.15
CA GLY A 51 -1.97 11.29 4.65
C GLY A 51 -3.48 11.48 4.77
N ARG A 52 -3.93 12.70 4.50
CA ARG A 52 -5.35 13.05 4.39
C ARG A 52 -5.51 13.99 3.20
N ALA A 53 -6.57 13.84 2.42
CA ALA A 53 -6.86 14.73 1.30
C ALA A 53 -8.36 15.01 1.14
N GLY A 54 -8.67 16.07 0.38
CA GLY A 54 -10.03 16.53 0.12
C GLY A 54 -10.67 17.26 1.31
N ARG A 55 -11.89 17.77 1.06
CA ARG A 55 -12.68 18.54 2.05
C ARG A 55 -12.90 17.77 3.35
N TYR A 56 -13.17 16.47 3.25
CA TYR A 56 -13.46 15.59 4.39
C TYR A 56 -12.21 14.96 5.02
N LYS A 57 -11.01 15.38 4.58
CA LYS A 57 -9.73 14.86 5.10
C LYS A 57 -9.65 13.32 5.07
N THR A 58 -10.16 12.72 4.01
CA THR A 58 -10.24 11.27 3.83
C THR A 58 -8.83 10.66 3.89
N PRO A 59 -8.62 9.59 4.69
CA PRO A 59 -7.30 9.01 4.89
C PRO A 59 -6.80 8.29 3.64
N LEU A 60 -5.52 8.48 3.34
CA LEU A 60 -4.84 7.86 2.20
C LEU A 60 -3.39 7.51 2.51
N TYR A 61 -2.82 6.66 1.66
CA TYR A 61 -1.39 6.36 1.64
C TYR A 61 -0.78 6.76 0.30
N ARG A 62 0.46 7.25 0.34
CA ARG A 62 1.27 7.44 -0.86
C ARG A 62 2.11 6.18 -1.08
N LEU A 63 1.85 5.48 -2.19
CA LEU A 63 2.57 4.28 -2.59
C LEU A 63 3.46 4.59 -3.79
N CYS A 64 4.69 4.07 -3.78
CA CYS A 64 5.69 4.31 -4.82
C CYS A 64 6.17 3.00 -5.44
N LYS A 65 6.06 2.87 -6.76
CA LYS A 65 6.57 1.73 -7.55
C LYS A 65 7.20 2.25 -8.83
N GLY A 66 8.42 1.80 -9.15
CA GLY A 66 9.12 2.18 -10.38
C GLY A 66 9.33 3.69 -10.57
N GLY A 67 9.55 4.45 -9.49
CA GLY A 67 9.68 5.91 -9.54
C GLY A 67 8.36 6.68 -9.59
N VAL A 68 7.22 6.02 -9.85
CA VAL A 68 5.90 6.65 -9.86
C VAL A 68 5.27 6.58 -8.48
N SER A 69 4.76 7.73 -8.01
CA SER A 69 4.04 7.84 -6.73
C SER A 69 2.55 8.03 -6.97
N ARG A 70 1.71 7.27 -6.25
CA ARG A 70 0.24 7.38 -6.30
C ARG A 70 -0.32 7.53 -4.90
N CYS A 71 -1.30 8.42 -4.72
CA CYS A 71 -2.08 8.53 -3.49
C CYS A 71 -3.31 7.64 -3.61
N VAL A 72 -3.43 6.64 -2.73
CA VAL A 72 -4.53 5.67 -2.73
C VAL A 72 -5.25 5.74 -1.39
N TYR A 73 -6.58 5.87 -1.43
CA TYR A 73 -7.39 5.95 -0.22
C TYR A 73 -7.37 4.63 0.55
N VAL A 74 -7.47 4.73 1.88
CA VAL A 74 -7.51 3.54 2.77
C VAL A 74 -8.70 2.65 2.42
N THR A 75 -9.85 3.24 2.06
CA THR A 75 -11.04 2.52 1.62
C THR A 75 -10.80 1.73 0.34
N THR A 76 -10.11 2.31 -0.64
CA THR A 76 -9.73 1.62 -1.88
C THR A 76 -8.77 0.47 -1.60
N LEU A 77 -7.77 0.67 -0.75
CA LEU A 77 -6.83 -0.40 -0.37
C LEU A 77 -7.54 -1.55 0.32
N TRP A 78 -8.44 -1.26 1.27
CA TRP A 78 -9.21 -2.29 1.95
C TRP A 78 -10.05 -3.10 0.96
N ARG A 79 -10.71 -2.45 0.00
CA ARG A 79 -11.46 -3.12 -1.06
C ARG A 79 -10.57 -4.00 -1.94
N LEU A 80 -9.37 -3.54 -2.29
CA LEU A 80 -8.44 -4.30 -3.14
C LEU A 80 -7.84 -5.52 -2.43
N THR A 81 -7.70 -5.49 -1.11
CA THR A 81 -7.02 -6.56 -0.36
C THR A 81 -7.96 -7.51 0.38
N PHE A 82 -9.05 -6.99 0.95
CA PHE A 82 -10.01 -7.73 1.78
C PHE A 82 -11.44 -7.70 1.23
N GLY A 83 -11.72 -6.85 0.25
CA GLY A 83 -13.02 -6.83 -0.42
C GLY A 83 -13.21 -8.08 -1.28
N ALA A 84 -14.44 -8.61 -1.28
CA ALA A 84 -14.86 -9.63 -2.24
C ALA A 84 -14.68 -9.12 -3.70
N PRO A 85 -14.47 -10.01 -4.67
CA PRO A 85 -14.17 -9.62 -6.05
C PRO A 85 -15.31 -8.77 -6.62
N LEU A 86 -15.02 -7.50 -6.88
CA LEU A 86 -15.81 -6.74 -7.84
C LEU A 86 -15.35 -7.25 -9.21
N GLU A 87 -16.27 -7.82 -9.98
CA GLU A 87 -16.05 -8.14 -11.38
C GLU A 87 -15.22 -7.05 -12.07
N GLU A 88 -14.16 -7.52 -12.74
CA GLU A 88 -13.17 -6.80 -13.54
C GLU A 88 -13.35 -5.29 -13.72
N VAL A 89 -12.83 -4.52 -12.77
CA VAL A 89 -12.38 -3.16 -13.09
C VAL A 89 -11.03 -2.95 -12.43
N SER A 90 -9.97 -3.34 -13.16
CA SER A 90 -8.62 -2.84 -12.87
C SER A 90 -8.68 -1.31 -13.01
N PRO A 91 -8.50 -0.54 -11.91
CA PRO A 91 -8.53 0.92 -11.97
C PRO A 91 -7.25 1.52 -12.58
N TRP A 92 -6.43 0.67 -13.21
CA TRP A 92 -5.09 1.01 -13.72
C TRP A 92 -4.94 0.72 -15.21
N LYS A 93 -6.02 0.85 -15.99
CA LYS A 93 -5.93 1.09 -17.44
C LYS A 93 -5.73 2.58 -17.69
#